data_AF-A0A938SDR2-F1
#
_entry.id   AF-A0A938SDR2-F1
#
_cell.length_a   1.000
_cell.length_b   1.000
_cell.length_c   1.000
_cell.angle_alpha   90.00
_cell.angle_beta   90.00
_cell.angle_gamma   90.00
#
_symmetry.space_group_name_H-M   'P 1'
#
loop_
_entity.id
_entity.type
_entity.pdbx_description
1 polymer ?
#
loop_
_entity_poly.entity_id
_entity_poly.type
_entity_poly.pdbx_seq_one_letter_code
_entity_poly.pdbx_strand_id
1 'polypeptide(L)'
;MNIPSSTQIADWYARNSHRLTGGGLWLKGGEPNTMPAELFAGAKVRLLIARLSTYRDVATSMTHGLLSQIAREVEGAFVDFAYLPPPRDYPLMRDAGIPLWLGTGTEQPPSAFDILGISNSIVLELLNLPDLLLGSGIPLAKSERMSRPDIPLVILGGANSPTASILGGDPGLVDAVIVGEAENALKQLLELVKRGKAEGWPKERILAECHGKVDGFHEPDRRCPVKKAIIANLDAVRTLEDGPVWYDEESLGV
;
A
#
# COMPACT_ATOMS: atom_id res chain seq x y z
N MET A 1 -18.28 -6.13 -6.96
CA MET A 1 -17.63 -7.28 -7.63
C MET A 1 -17.40 -8.34 -6.56
N ASN A 2 -17.67 -9.62 -6.84
CA ASN A 2 -17.39 -10.68 -5.87
C ASN A 2 -15.89 -10.98 -5.93
N ILE A 3 -15.12 -10.51 -4.95
CA ILE A 3 -13.67 -10.72 -4.92
C ILE A 3 -13.40 -12.20 -4.61
N PRO A 4 -12.61 -12.92 -5.43
CA PRO A 4 -12.27 -14.31 -5.16
C PRO A 4 -11.57 -14.45 -3.80
N SER A 5 -11.78 -15.58 -3.12
CA SER A 5 -11.03 -15.93 -1.91
C SER A 5 -9.55 -16.10 -2.22
N SER A 6 -8.69 -15.99 -1.20
CA SER A 6 -7.24 -16.19 -1.35
C SER A 6 -6.89 -17.56 -1.94
N THR A 7 -7.61 -18.62 -1.57
CA THR A 7 -7.42 -19.95 -2.18
C THR A 7 -7.73 -19.96 -3.68
N GLN A 8 -8.80 -19.27 -4.10
CA GLN A 8 -9.14 -19.17 -5.53
C GLN A 8 -8.10 -18.36 -6.31
N ILE A 9 -7.52 -17.33 -5.69
CA ILE A 9 -6.44 -16.53 -6.27
C ILE A 9 -5.18 -17.39 -6.44
N ALA A 10 -4.78 -18.12 -5.40
CA ALA A 10 -3.65 -19.05 -5.42
C ALA A 10 -3.81 -20.13 -6.51
N ASP A 11 -4.98 -20.77 -6.57
CA ASP A 11 -5.30 -21.78 -7.59
C ASP A 11 -5.32 -21.21 -9.01
N TRP A 12 -5.72 -19.95 -9.16
CA TRP A 12 -5.66 -19.26 -10.44
C TRP A 12 -4.21 -18.97 -10.83
N TYR A 13 -3.39 -18.45 -9.90
CA TYR A 13 -1.99 -18.15 -10.15
C TYR A 13 -1.21 -19.42 -10.52
N ALA A 14 -1.36 -20.51 -9.75
CA ALA A 14 -0.71 -21.78 -10.03
C ALA A 14 -1.03 -22.34 -11.43
N ARG A 15 -2.27 -22.19 -11.90
CA ARG A 15 -2.69 -22.64 -13.24
C ARG A 15 -2.29 -21.70 -14.38
N ASN A 16 -2.09 -20.41 -14.10
CA ASN A 16 -1.89 -19.39 -15.13
C ASN A 16 -0.50 -18.75 -15.12
N SER A 17 0.37 -19.04 -14.15
CA SER A 17 1.73 -18.46 -14.02
C SER A 17 2.54 -18.53 -15.32
N HIS A 18 2.50 -19.66 -16.03
CA HIS A 18 3.15 -19.84 -17.34
C HIS A 18 2.63 -18.90 -18.44
N ARG A 19 1.43 -18.36 -18.28
CA ARG A 19 0.81 -17.39 -19.20
C ARG A 19 1.13 -15.96 -18.79
N LEU A 20 1.51 -15.70 -17.55
CA LEU A 20 1.86 -14.37 -17.05
C LEU A 20 3.25 -13.95 -17.53
N THR A 21 3.46 -12.64 -17.60
CA THR A 21 4.71 -12.02 -18.03
C THR A 21 5.84 -12.45 -17.09
N GLY A 22 6.93 -12.96 -17.67
CA GLY A 22 8.06 -13.47 -16.89
C GLY A 22 7.69 -14.64 -15.97
N GLY A 23 6.66 -15.43 -16.30
CA GLY A 23 6.19 -16.53 -15.45
C GLY A 23 5.42 -16.08 -14.20
N GLY A 24 4.98 -14.81 -14.16
CA GLY A 24 4.31 -14.25 -12.98
C GLY A 24 5.26 -13.87 -11.85
N LEU A 25 6.56 -13.68 -12.14
CA LEU A 25 7.57 -13.30 -11.15
C LEU A 25 7.17 -12.07 -10.34
N TRP A 26 6.53 -11.08 -10.99
CA TRP A 26 6.06 -9.84 -10.36
C TRP A 26 5.00 -10.04 -9.26
N LEU A 27 4.41 -11.23 -9.16
CA LEU A 27 3.39 -11.61 -8.17
C LEU A 27 3.88 -12.71 -7.22
N LYS A 28 5.11 -13.21 -7.40
CA LYS A 28 5.64 -14.34 -6.62
C LYS A 28 6.11 -13.95 -5.22
N GLY A 29 6.44 -12.67 -5.03
CA GLY A 29 7.09 -12.19 -3.81
C GLY A 29 8.54 -12.66 -3.68
N GLY A 30 9.09 -12.52 -2.48
CA GLY A 30 10.46 -12.93 -2.15
C GLY A 30 11.51 -11.84 -2.39
N GLU A 31 11.10 -10.61 -2.71
CA GLU A 31 12.01 -9.47 -2.77
C GLU A 31 12.58 -9.14 -1.39
N PRO A 32 13.75 -8.47 -1.33
CA PRO A 32 14.26 -7.93 -0.08
C PRO A 32 13.19 -7.10 0.66
N ASN A 33 13.14 -7.27 1.98
CA ASN A 33 12.16 -6.63 2.87
C ASN A 33 10.71 -7.12 2.74
N THR A 34 10.46 -8.23 2.03
CA THR A 34 9.20 -8.98 2.14
C THR A 34 9.09 -9.67 3.50
N MET A 35 7.86 -9.86 3.98
CA MET A 35 7.58 -10.56 5.24
C MET A 35 7.08 -11.99 4.96
N PRO A 36 7.43 -12.98 5.80
CA PRO A 36 6.88 -14.33 5.68
C PRO A 36 5.35 -14.33 5.80
N ALA A 37 4.66 -14.95 4.85
CA ALA A 37 3.20 -14.91 4.72
C ALA A 37 2.47 -15.45 5.95
N GLU A 38 3.08 -16.38 6.69
CA GLU A 38 2.54 -16.94 7.94
C GLU A 38 2.31 -15.89 9.04
N LEU A 39 3.03 -14.76 8.99
CA LEU A 39 2.84 -13.66 9.95
C LEU A 39 1.56 -12.85 9.69
N PHE A 40 0.96 -12.98 8.50
CA PHE A 40 -0.21 -12.20 8.09
C PHE A 40 -1.41 -12.40 9.04
N ALA A 41 -1.69 -13.65 9.42
CA ALA A 41 -2.84 -13.99 10.25
C ALA A 41 -2.75 -13.37 11.65
N GLY A 42 -1.54 -13.35 12.23
CA GLY A 42 -1.27 -12.81 13.57
C GLY A 42 -1.06 -11.28 13.64
N ALA A 43 -1.05 -10.59 12.49
CA ALA A 43 -0.79 -9.16 12.43
C ALA A 43 -1.87 -8.32 13.14
N LYS A 44 -1.43 -7.35 13.95
CA LYS A 44 -2.28 -6.36 14.63
C LYS A 44 -2.70 -5.25 13.68
N VAL A 45 -1.87 -4.89 12.71
CA VAL A 45 -2.16 -3.95 11.63
C VAL A 45 -1.51 -4.41 10.32
N ARG A 46 -2.22 -4.30 9.20
CA ARG A 46 -1.80 -4.81 7.88
C ARG A 46 -1.76 -3.67 6.86
N LEU A 47 -0.60 -3.45 6.27
CA LEU A 47 -0.35 -2.45 5.24
C LEU A 47 -0.03 -3.14 3.90
N LEU A 48 -0.81 -2.83 2.87
CA LEU A 48 -0.47 -3.16 1.50
C LEU A 48 0.15 -1.93 0.84
N ILE A 49 1.44 -1.99 0.53
CA ILE A 49 2.14 -0.92 -0.19
C ILE A 49 1.94 -1.16 -1.68
N ALA A 50 1.04 -0.40 -2.29
CA ALA A 50 0.69 -0.53 -3.69
C ALA A 50 1.41 0.50 -4.57
N ARG A 51 1.92 0.01 -5.69
CA ARG A 51 2.53 0.79 -6.75
C ARG A 51 1.61 0.97 -7.94
N LEU A 52 1.68 2.16 -8.51
CA LEU A 52 0.99 2.56 -9.73
C LEU A 52 1.81 2.29 -11.00
N SER A 53 3.01 1.74 -10.84
CA SER A 53 3.94 1.33 -11.89
C SER A 53 4.21 -0.17 -11.80
N THR A 54 4.63 -0.79 -12.90
CA THR A 54 4.85 -2.25 -12.91
C THR A 54 6.05 -2.61 -12.04
N TYR A 55 6.09 -3.85 -11.56
CA TYR A 55 7.24 -4.37 -10.80
C TYR A 55 8.57 -4.07 -11.49
N ARG A 56 8.66 -4.30 -12.81
CA ARG A 56 9.88 -4.06 -13.59
C ARG A 56 10.36 -2.61 -13.50
N ASP A 57 9.44 -1.65 -13.54
CA ASP A 57 9.78 -0.22 -13.54
C ASP A 57 10.28 0.26 -12.17
N VAL A 58 9.94 -0.47 -11.11
CA VAL A 58 10.19 -0.06 -9.72
C VAL A 58 11.00 -1.09 -8.92
N ALA A 59 11.49 -2.16 -9.55
CA ALA A 59 12.25 -3.23 -8.90
C ALA A 59 13.54 -2.70 -8.25
N THR A 60 14.16 -1.68 -8.86
CA THR A 60 15.34 -1.00 -8.32
C THR A 60 14.99 0.18 -7.41
N SER A 61 13.69 0.44 -7.18
CA SER A 61 13.25 1.53 -6.32
C SER A 61 13.44 1.17 -4.86
N MET A 62 14.25 1.99 -4.20
CA MET A 62 14.53 1.89 -2.77
C MET A 62 13.31 2.21 -1.88
N THR A 63 12.30 2.88 -2.44
CA THR A 63 11.21 3.49 -1.67
C THR A 63 10.34 2.47 -0.93
N HIS A 64 9.89 1.40 -1.59
CA HIS A 64 8.96 0.44 -0.96
C HIS A 64 9.65 -0.46 0.06
N GLY A 65 10.91 -0.84 -0.20
CA GLY A 65 11.73 -1.56 0.77
C GLY A 65 11.93 -0.75 2.04
N LEU A 66 12.26 0.54 1.90
CA LEU A 66 12.40 1.47 3.02
C LEU A 66 11.10 1.63 3.81
N LEU A 67 9.96 1.83 3.12
CA LEU A 67 8.65 1.93 3.77
C LEU A 67 8.27 0.64 4.52
N SER A 68 8.61 -0.53 3.96
CA SER A 68 8.39 -1.82 4.64
C SER A 68 9.20 -1.94 5.92
N GLN A 69 10.49 -1.58 5.88
CA GLN A 69 11.33 -1.58 7.09
C GLN A 69 10.79 -0.63 8.16
N ILE A 70 10.48 0.62 7.81
CA ILE A 70 9.92 1.60 8.75
C ILE A 70 8.62 1.07 9.37
N ALA A 71 7.75 0.48 8.55
CA ALA A 71 6.49 -0.08 9.02
C ALA A 71 6.70 -1.26 9.98
N ARG A 72 7.72 -2.10 9.75
CA ARG A 72 8.07 -3.24 10.62
C ARG A 72 8.58 -2.84 12.00
N GLU A 73 9.03 -1.60 12.20
CA GLU A 73 9.37 -1.08 13.53
C GLU A 73 8.13 -0.96 14.45
N VAL A 74 6.92 -0.95 13.86
CA VAL A 74 5.67 -0.97 14.60
C VAL A 74 5.34 -2.39 15.02
N GLU A 75 5.33 -2.65 16.33
CA GLU A 75 5.08 -3.99 16.87
C GLU A 75 3.73 -4.55 16.38
N GLY A 76 3.80 -5.71 15.73
CA GLY A 76 2.64 -6.42 15.18
C GLY A 76 2.17 -5.90 13.82
N ALA A 77 2.91 -5.02 13.15
CA ALA A 77 2.62 -4.64 11.78
C ALA A 77 3.01 -5.76 10.80
N PHE A 78 2.22 -5.91 9.74
CA PHE A 78 2.54 -6.73 8.58
C PHE A 78 2.50 -5.88 7.31
N VAL A 79 3.45 -6.10 6.42
CA VAL A 79 3.59 -5.38 5.16
C VAL A 79 3.65 -6.35 4.01
N ASP A 80 2.89 -6.05 2.96
CA ASP A 80 3.01 -6.69 1.65
C ASP A 80 3.13 -5.63 0.55
N PHE A 81 3.51 -6.06 -0.64
CA PHE A 81 3.63 -5.21 -1.82
C PHE A 81 2.57 -5.58 -2.86
N ALA A 82 2.15 -4.60 -3.66
CA ALA A 82 1.37 -4.84 -4.87
C ALA A 82 1.84 -3.89 -5.97
N TYR A 83 1.76 -4.33 -7.23
CA TYR A 83 2.24 -3.57 -8.39
C TYR A 83 1.16 -3.47 -9.47
N LEU A 84 1.28 -2.49 -10.37
CA LEU A 84 0.47 -2.46 -11.59
C LEU A 84 0.75 -3.73 -12.40
N PRO A 85 -0.28 -4.53 -12.77
CA PRO A 85 -0.07 -5.68 -13.63
C PRO A 85 0.53 -5.28 -14.99
N PRO A 86 1.47 -6.07 -15.53
CA PRO A 86 1.98 -5.85 -16.89
C PRO A 86 0.84 -5.79 -17.91
N PRO A 87 0.96 -5.01 -19.01
CA PRO A 87 -0.12 -4.83 -19.99
C PRO A 87 -0.71 -6.12 -20.57
N ARG A 88 0.11 -7.18 -20.67
CA ARG A 88 -0.32 -8.50 -21.15
C ARG A 88 -1.07 -9.32 -20.10
N ASP A 89 -0.79 -9.08 -18.83
CA ASP A 89 -1.34 -9.83 -17.70
C ASP A 89 -2.64 -9.20 -17.20
N TYR A 90 -2.74 -7.87 -17.32
CA TYR A 90 -3.92 -7.08 -17.00
C TYR A 90 -5.24 -7.68 -17.54
N PRO A 91 -5.41 -7.97 -18.86
CA PRO A 91 -6.66 -8.54 -19.37
C PRO A 91 -6.91 -9.96 -18.83
N LEU A 92 -5.86 -10.76 -18.62
CA LEU A 92 -6.01 -12.11 -18.06
C LEU A 92 -6.58 -12.08 -16.65
N MET A 93 -6.15 -11.11 -15.84
CA MET A 93 -6.66 -10.91 -14.49
C MET A 93 -8.11 -10.39 -14.51
N ARG A 94 -8.39 -9.38 -15.35
CA ARG A 94 -9.74 -8.82 -15.53
C ARG A 94 -10.75 -9.89 -15.95
N ASP A 95 -10.44 -10.67 -16.98
CA ASP A 95 -11.32 -11.70 -17.52
C ASP A 95 -11.58 -12.81 -16.50
N ALA A 96 -10.61 -13.09 -15.63
CA ALA A 96 -10.73 -14.08 -14.56
C ALA A 96 -11.35 -13.52 -13.26
N GLY A 97 -11.67 -12.22 -13.20
CA GLY A 97 -12.17 -11.56 -11.99
C GLY A 97 -11.15 -11.48 -10.86
N ILE A 98 -9.85 -11.54 -11.18
CA ILE A 98 -8.75 -11.44 -10.22
C ILE A 98 -8.47 -9.96 -9.92
N PRO A 99 -8.35 -9.56 -8.64
CA PRO A 99 -7.98 -8.20 -8.26
C PRO A 99 -6.69 -7.73 -8.93
N LEU A 100 -6.68 -6.51 -9.47
CA LEU A 100 -5.48 -5.97 -10.14
C LEU A 100 -4.32 -5.73 -9.17
N TRP A 101 -4.61 -5.44 -7.91
CA TRP A 101 -3.63 -5.49 -6.83
C TRP A 101 -3.85 -6.73 -5.98
N LEU A 102 -2.76 -7.46 -5.77
CA LEU A 102 -2.65 -8.59 -4.87
C LEU A 102 -1.34 -8.46 -4.11
N GLY A 103 -1.35 -8.82 -2.83
CA GLY A 103 -0.12 -8.95 -2.05
C GLY A 103 0.81 -9.97 -2.71
N THR A 104 2.04 -9.59 -3.02
CA THR A 104 2.98 -10.49 -3.71
C THR A 104 3.47 -11.61 -2.81
N GLY A 105 3.55 -11.40 -1.48
CA GLY A 105 3.93 -12.44 -0.53
C GLY A 105 2.75 -13.30 -0.08
N THR A 106 1.55 -12.72 0.02
CA THR A 106 0.38 -13.38 0.63
C THR A 106 -0.72 -13.79 -0.34
N GLU A 107 -0.68 -13.29 -1.58
CA GLU A 107 -1.74 -13.42 -2.60
C GLU A 107 -3.11 -12.90 -2.11
N GLN A 108 -3.11 -12.06 -1.08
CA GLN A 108 -4.33 -11.49 -0.51
C GLN A 108 -4.80 -10.25 -1.29
N PRO A 109 -6.13 -10.08 -1.46
CA PRO A 109 -6.68 -8.85 -2.04
C PRO A 109 -6.56 -7.67 -1.06
N PRO A 110 -6.69 -6.42 -1.54
CA PRO A 110 -6.57 -5.25 -0.68
C PRO A 110 -7.61 -5.20 0.46
N SER A 111 -8.77 -5.82 0.29
CA SER A 111 -9.81 -5.96 1.33
C SER A 111 -9.37 -6.78 2.56
N ALA A 112 -8.27 -7.52 2.48
CA ALA A 112 -7.73 -8.27 3.62
C ALA A 112 -6.78 -7.43 4.51
N PHE A 113 -6.45 -6.21 4.08
CA PHE A 113 -5.55 -5.27 4.74
C PHE A 113 -6.33 -4.17 5.46
N ASP A 114 -5.69 -3.50 6.42
CA ASP A 114 -6.27 -2.35 7.11
C ASP A 114 -6.02 -1.04 6.35
N ILE A 115 -4.88 -0.98 5.64
CA ILE A 115 -4.43 0.18 4.86
C ILE A 115 -3.95 -0.26 3.48
N LEU A 116 -4.46 0.40 2.44
CA LEU A 116 -3.91 0.40 1.09
C LEU A 116 -3.07 1.67 0.93
N GLY A 117 -1.75 1.54 1.08
CA GLY A 117 -0.79 2.63 0.95
C GLY A 117 -0.36 2.81 -0.49
N ILE A 118 -0.82 3.88 -1.15
CA ILE A 118 -0.42 4.21 -2.51
C ILE A 118 0.90 4.99 -2.48
N SER A 119 1.98 4.38 -2.98
CA SER A 119 3.27 5.07 -3.12
C SER A 119 3.42 5.60 -4.54
N ASN A 120 3.25 6.92 -4.72
CA ASN A 120 3.27 7.58 -6.02
C ASN A 120 4.56 8.37 -6.26
N SER A 121 5.31 7.99 -7.31
CA SER A 121 6.62 8.58 -7.64
C SER A 121 6.55 9.70 -8.65
N ILE A 122 5.69 9.63 -9.68
CA ILE A 122 5.46 10.72 -10.65
C ILE A 122 3.97 11.00 -10.86
N VAL A 123 3.58 12.25 -11.15
CA VAL A 123 2.17 12.66 -11.27
C VAL A 123 1.41 11.81 -12.31
N LEU A 124 2.06 11.43 -13.41
CA LEU A 124 1.42 10.67 -14.50
C LEU A 124 0.93 9.27 -14.08
N GLU A 125 1.54 8.68 -13.05
CA GLU A 125 1.09 7.38 -12.52
C GLU A 125 -0.35 7.44 -11.96
N LEU A 126 -0.83 8.62 -11.54
CA LEU A 126 -2.19 8.80 -11.01
C LEU A 126 -3.28 8.46 -12.04
N LEU A 127 -2.96 8.45 -13.34
CA LEU A 127 -3.88 7.99 -14.38
C LEU A 127 -4.28 6.53 -14.21
N ASN A 128 -3.43 5.70 -13.59
CA ASN A 128 -3.72 4.29 -13.34
C ASN A 128 -4.61 4.07 -12.12
N LEU A 129 -4.68 5.04 -11.19
CA LEU A 129 -5.29 4.87 -9.87
C LEU A 129 -6.79 4.49 -9.92
N PRO A 130 -7.67 5.20 -10.67
CA PRO A 130 -9.09 4.87 -10.67
C PRO A 130 -9.38 3.45 -11.16
N ASP A 131 -8.67 3.03 -12.21
CA ASP A 131 -8.85 1.72 -12.80
C ASP A 131 -8.33 0.60 -11.90
N LEU A 132 -7.19 0.80 -11.23
CA LEU A 132 -6.65 -0.13 -10.25
C LEU A 132 -7.53 -0.27 -9.02
N LEU A 133 -8.13 0.81 -8.52
CA LEU A 133 -9.10 0.77 -7.43
C LEU A 133 -10.31 -0.09 -7.81
N LEU A 134 -10.97 0.24 -8.92
CA LEU A 134 -12.15 -0.50 -9.39
C LEU A 134 -11.83 -1.97 -9.70
N GLY A 135 -10.73 -2.23 -10.39
CA GLY A 135 -10.29 -3.58 -10.74
C GLY A 135 -9.81 -4.39 -9.55
N SER A 136 -9.58 -3.76 -8.39
CA SER A 136 -9.27 -4.44 -7.13
C SER A 136 -10.46 -4.46 -6.15
N GLY A 137 -11.65 -4.07 -6.61
CA GLY A 137 -12.87 -4.05 -5.81
C GLY A 137 -12.94 -2.93 -4.77
N ILE A 138 -12.09 -1.90 -4.89
CA ILE A 138 -12.08 -0.73 -4.01
C ILE A 138 -12.96 0.37 -4.62
N PRO A 139 -13.99 0.84 -3.90
CA PRO A 139 -14.83 1.94 -4.37
C PRO A 139 -14.03 3.21 -4.65
N LEU A 140 -14.40 3.93 -5.72
CA LEU A 140 -13.82 5.24 -6.01
C LEU A 140 -14.29 6.30 -5.02
N ALA A 141 -15.53 6.20 -4.56
CA ALA A 141 -16.14 7.17 -3.66
C ALA A 141 -15.60 7.04 -2.24
N LYS A 142 -15.00 8.10 -1.69
CA LYS A 142 -14.56 8.12 -0.28
C LYS A 142 -15.71 7.80 0.68
N SER A 143 -16.90 8.34 0.44
CA SER A 143 -18.10 8.07 1.25
C SER A 143 -18.50 6.60 1.26
N GLU A 144 -18.44 5.92 0.10
CA GLU A 144 -18.70 4.49 0.01
C GLU A 144 -17.63 3.70 0.78
N ARG A 145 -16.34 4.04 0.61
CA ARG A 145 -15.27 3.42 1.38
C ARG A 145 -15.52 3.59 2.88
N MET A 146 -15.81 4.79 3.36
CA MET A 146 -16.04 5.05 4.79
C MET A 146 -17.16 4.18 5.38
N SER A 147 -18.27 4.00 4.64
CA SER A 147 -19.39 3.16 5.08
C SER A 147 -19.11 1.64 5.11
N ARG A 148 -18.01 1.20 4.51
CA ARG A 148 -17.67 -0.22 4.32
C ARG A 148 -16.48 -0.64 5.19
N PRO A 149 -16.69 -1.44 6.25
CA PRO A 149 -15.62 -1.89 7.14
C PRO A 149 -14.68 -2.91 6.48
N ASP A 150 -15.12 -3.56 5.39
CA ASP A 150 -14.35 -4.54 4.61
C ASP A 150 -13.39 -3.89 3.60
N ILE A 151 -13.42 -2.56 3.47
CA ILE A 151 -12.54 -1.79 2.59
C ILE A 151 -11.44 -1.12 3.42
N PRO A 152 -10.15 -1.25 3.05
CA PRO A 152 -9.06 -0.59 3.75
C PRO A 152 -9.16 0.94 3.68
N LEU A 153 -8.43 1.62 4.56
CA LEU A 153 -8.12 3.04 4.35
C LEU A 153 -7.18 3.18 3.14
N VAL A 154 -7.53 4.05 2.19
CA VAL A 154 -6.70 4.35 1.02
C VAL A 154 -5.89 5.60 1.30
N ILE A 155 -4.58 5.43 1.58
CA ILE A 155 -3.69 6.53 1.97
C ILE A 155 -2.63 6.72 0.90
N LEU A 156 -2.49 7.93 0.38
CA LEU A 156 -1.49 8.24 -0.65
C LEU A 156 -0.28 8.97 -0.07
N GLY A 157 0.91 8.56 -0.51
CA GLY A 157 2.17 9.24 -0.23
C GLY A 157 3.07 9.25 -1.46
N GLY A 158 4.35 9.52 -1.23
CA GLY A 158 5.36 9.62 -2.27
C GLY A 158 5.58 11.05 -2.76
N ALA A 159 6.55 11.22 -3.65
CA ALA A 159 7.09 12.54 -4.02
C ALA A 159 6.04 13.52 -4.59
N ASN A 160 4.95 13.03 -5.19
CA ASN A 160 3.88 13.90 -5.71
C ASN A 160 2.68 14.06 -4.79
N SER A 161 2.75 13.61 -3.54
CA SER A 161 1.68 13.86 -2.58
C SER A 161 1.30 15.35 -2.41
N PRO A 162 2.18 16.36 -2.64
CA PRO A 162 1.75 17.77 -2.66
C PRO A 162 0.79 18.13 -3.80
N THR A 163 0.78 17.37 -4.90
CA THR A 163 -0.09 17.60 -6.07
C THR A 163 -1.43 16.87 -5.96
N ALA A 164 -1.64 16.13 -4.85
CA ALA A 164 -2.81 15.29 -4.62
C ALA A 164 -4.13 16.05 -4.39
N SER A 165 -4.14 17.38 -4.45
CA SER A 165 -5.38 18.17 -4.36
C SER A 165 -6.38 17.84 -5.48
N ILE A 166 -5.91 17.29 -6.61
CA ILE A 166 -6.76 16.75 -7.69
C ILE A 166 -7.47 15.44 -7.32
N LEU A 167 -7.04 14.78 -6.24
CA LEU A 167 -7.60 13.51 -5.77
C LEU A 167 -8.76 13.70 -4.79
N GLY A 168 -8.97 14.92 -4.30
CA GLY A 168 -10.15 15.32 -3.55
C GLY A 168 -11.35 15.62 -4.46
N GLY A 169 -12.55 15.53 -3.91
CA GLY A 169 -13.81 15.79 -4.63
C GLY A 169 -14.76 14.60 -4.59
N ASP A 170 -15.71 14.58 -5.53
CA ASP A 170 -16.62 13.46 -5.78
C ASP A 170 -16.22 12.84 -7.12
N PRO A 171 -15.61 11.63 -7.13
CA PRO A 171 -15.68 10.61 -6.07
C PRO A 171 -14.62 10.66 -4.95
N GLY A 172 -13.50 11.38 -5.08
CA GLY A 172 -12.50 11.44 -4.00
C GLY A 172 -11.71 10.12 -3.87
N LEU A 173 -10.64 10.01 -4.65
CA LEU A 173 -9.97 8.73 -4.96
C LEU A 173 -9.14 8.15 -3.81
N VAL A 174 -8.83 8.96 -2.80
CA VAL A 174 -8.06 8.58 -1.61
C VAL A 174 -8.73 9.13 -0.36
N ASP A 175 -8.52 8.47 0.78
CA ASP A 175 -9.11 8.87 2.06
C ASP A 175 -8.27 9.95 2.74
N ALA A 176 -6.95 9.82 2.63
CA ALA A 176 -5.98 10.79 3.12
C ALA A 176 -4.68 10.77 2.32
N VAL A 177 -3.84 11.77 2.55
CA VAL A 177 -2.53 11.95 1.93
C VAL A 177 -1.51 12.29 3.01
N ILE A 178 -0.30 11.74 2.90
CA ILE A 178 0.86 12.10 3.71
C ILE A 178 1.86 12.87 2.85
N VAL A 179 2.14 14.11 3.24
CA VAL A 179 3.08 15.00 2.54
C VAL A 179 4.39 15.11 3.30
N GLY A 180 5.48 14.69 2.65
CA GLY A 180 6.83 14.76 3.20
C GLY A 180 7.40 13.40 3.54
N GLU A 181 8.28 13.39 4.55
CA GLU A 181 9.06 12.23 4.96
C GLU A 181 8.21 11.20 5.72
N ALA A 182 8.45 9.91 5.48
CA ALA A 182 7.59 8.82 5.95
C ALA A 182 8.04 8.21 7.28
N GLU A 183 9.29 8.43 7.69
CA GLU A 183 9.96 7.79 8.83
C GLU A 183 9.10 7.87 10.10
N ASN A 184 8.67 9.07 10.49
CA ASN A 184 7.79 9.23 11.65
C ASN A 184 6.31 9.09 11.27
N ALA A 185 5.90 9.67 10.14
CA ALA A 185 4.49 9.74 9.76
C ALA A 185 3.87 8.35 9.52
N LEU A 186 4.60 7.42 8.92
CA LEU A 186 4.12 6.06 8.69
C LEU A 186 3.95 5.30 10.01
N LYS A 187 4.93 5.41 10.93
CA LYS A 187 4.84 4.79 12.26
C LYS A 187 3.65 5.34 13.06
N GLN A 188 3.50 6.67 13.07
CA GLN A 188 2.37 7.36 13.73
C GLN A 188 1.02 6.90 13.16
N LEU A 189 0.90 6.80 11.83
CA LEU A 189 -0.30 6.29 11.15
C LEU A 189 -0.59 4.85 11.57
N LEU A 190 0.39 3.95 11.45
CA LEU A 190 0.20 2.53 11.75
C LEU A 190 -0.18 2.29 13.20
N GLU A 191 0.43 3.01 14.15
CA GLU A 191 0.05 2.94 15.56
C GLU A 191 -1.40 3.41 15.82
N LEU A 192 -1.82 4.48 15.15
CA LEU A 192 -3.20 4.98 15.26
C LEU A 192 -4.22 4.02 14.64
N VAL A 193 -3.93 3.43 13.47
CA VAL A 193 -4.80 2.42 12.85
C VAL A 193 -4.83 1.15 13.70
N LYS A 194 -3.69 0.68 14.20
CA LYS A 194 -3.58 -0.47 15.12
C LYS A 194 -4.45 -0.28 16.35
N ARG A 195 -4.34 0.89 16.99
CA ARG A 195 -5.15 1.26 18.15
C ARG A 195 -6.63 1.37 17.80
N GLY A 196 -6.97 2.09 16.73
CA GLY A 196 -8.35 2.28 16.30
C GLY A 196 -9.04 0.96 15.98
N LYS A 197 -8.34 0.02 15.34
CA LYS A 197 -8.81 -1.35 15.10
C LYS A 197 -9.04 -2.11 16.40
N ALA A 198 -8.10 -2.07 17.34
CA ALA A 198 -8.23 -2.73 18.63
C ALA A 198 -9.40 -2.17 19.47
N GLU A 199 -9.68 -0.87 19.37
CA GLU A 199 -10.78 -0.19 20.06
C GLU A 199 -12.10 -0.18 19.27
N GLY A 200 -12.16 -0.76 18.07
CA GLY A 200 -13.37 -0.81 17.23
C GLY A 200 -13.84 0.55 16.72
N TRP A 201 -12.92 1.48 16.44
CA TRP A 201 -13.25 2.80 15.93
C TRP A 201 -13.76 2.74 14.48
N PRO A 202 -14.76 3.57 14.11
CA PRO A 202 -15.08 3.79 12.71
C PRO A 202 -13.92 4.51 11.99
N LYS A 203 -13.81 4.33 10.68
CA LYS A 203 -12.70 4.86 9.87
C LYS A 203 -12.59 6.39 9.96
N GLU A 204 -13.72 7.09 10.01
CA GLU A 204 -13.78 8.54 10.16
C GLU A 204 -13.15 9.01 11.48
N ARG A 205 -13.29 8.22 12.56
CA ARG A 205 -12.63 8.52 13.83
C ARG A 205 -11.12 8.29 13.74
N ILE A 206 -10.68 7.24 13.06
CA ILE A 206 -9.25 6.98 12.81
C ILE A 206 -8.64 8.16 12.04
N LEU A 207 -9.28 8.61 10.96
CA LEU A 207 -8.82 9.78 10.18
C LEU A 207 -8.84 11.07 11.02
N ALA A 208 -9.88 11.28 11.84
CA ALA A 208 -9.97 12.44 12.73
C ALA A 208 -8.81 12.47 13.74
N GLU A 209 -8.43 11.32 14.29
CA GLU A 209 -7.33 11.19 15.25
C GLU A 209 -5.94 11.36 14.62
N CYS A 210 -5.81 11.17 13.30
CA CYS A 210 -4.56 11.43 12.60
C CYS A 210 -4.25 12.93 12.51
N HIS A 211 -5.27 13.80 12.46
CA HIS A 211 -5.07 15.25 12.42
C HIS A 211 -4.31 15.74 13.65
N GLY A 212 -3.15 16.38 13.42
CA GLY A 212 -2.29 16.91 14.47
C GLY A 212 -1.43 15.88 15.20
N LYS A 213 -1.58 14.57 14.89
CA LYS A 213 -0.74 13.50 15.46
C LYS A 213 0.14 12.80 14.42
N VAL A 214 -0.29 12.78 13.16
CA VAL A 214 0.48 12.28 12.03
C VAL A 214 1.03 13.46 11.25
N ASP A 215 2.35 13.60 11.21
CA ASP A 215 2.99 14.67 10.45
C ASP A 215 2.68 14.54 8.94
N GLY A 216 2.43 15.65 8.24
CA GLY A 216 2.12 15.64 6.81
C GLY A 216 0.73 15.13 6.42
N PHE A 217 -0.06 14.62 7.38
CA PHE A 217 -1.39 14.07 7.13
C PHE A 217 -2.40 15.16 6.73
N HIS A 218 -3.17 14.90 5.69
CA HIS A 218 -4.34 15.69 5.34
C HIS A 218 -5.37 14.88 4.55
N GLU A 219 -6.62 15.32 4.59
CA GLU A 219 -7.70 14.77 3.78
C GLU A 219 -7.94 15.71 2.58
N PRO A 220 -7.85 15.23 1.31
CA PRO A 220 -7.96 16.12 0.14
C PRO A 220 -9.29 16.88 -0.02
N ASP A 221 -10.36 16.38 0.60
CA ASP A 221 -11.70 17.00 0.65
C ASP A 221 -11.83 18.05 1.76
N ARG A 222 -10.83 18.22 2.63
CA ARG A 222 -10.79 19.24 3.69
C ARG A 222 -9.74 20.30 3.39
N ARG A 223 -10.17 21.57 3.28
CA ARG A 223 -9.24 22.70 3.20
C ARG A 223 -8.72 23.05 4.59
N CYS A 224 -7.53 22.58 4.91
CA CYS A 224 -6.78 22.99 6.10
C CYS A 224 -5.30 23.24 5.74
N PRO A 225 -4.59 24.12 6.48
CA PRO A 225 -3.14 24.20 6.38
C PRO A 225 -2.51 22.87 6.83
N VAL A 226 -1.58 22.35 6.05
CA VAL A 226 -0.88 21.09 6.32
C VAL A 226 0.59 21.39 6.56
N LYS A 227 1.14 20.89 7.66
CA LYS A 227 2.58 20.96 7.90
C LYS A 227 3.23 19.73 7.26
N LYS A 228 4.08 19.95 6.25
CA LYS A 228 4.90 18.90 5.63
C LYS A 228 5.69 18.15 6.71
N ALA A 229 5.68 16.82 6.66
CA ALA A 229 6.53 15.98 7.48
C ALA A 229 8.01 16.20 7.08
N ILE A 230 8.84 16.57 8.07
CA ILE A 230 10.26 16.86 7.87
C ILE A 230 11.03 16.16 8.97
N ILE A 231 12.03 15.36 8.59
CA ILE A 231 13.01 14.80 9.51
C ILE A 231 14.22 15.74 9.53
N ALA A 232 14.40 16.46 10.63
CA ALA A 232 15.54 17.39 10.80
C ALA A 232 16.78 16.72 11.41
N ASN A 233 16.61 15.63 12.16
CA ASN A 233 17.67 14.85 12.77
C ASN A 233 17.54 13.37 12.37
N LEU A 234 18.47 12.88 11.55
CA LEU A 234 18.48 11.51 11.05
C LEU A 234 18.86 10.48 12.13
N ASP A 235 19.70 10.86 13.10
CA ASP A 235 20.11 9.97 14.20
C ASP A 235 18.92 9.59 15.09
N ALA A 236 17.94 10.49 15.20
CA ALA A 236 16.75 10.26 16.01
C ALA A 236 15.78 9.24 15.40
N VAL A 237 15.80 9.07 14.07
CA VAL A 237 14.90 8.14 13.37
C VAL A 237 15.56 6.78 13.10
N ARG A 238 16.89 6.68 13.21
CA ARG A 238 17.69 5.44 13.08
C ARG A 238 17.42 4.61 11.82
N THR A 239 16.78 5.22 10.82
CA THR A 239 16.28 4.57 9.60
C THR A 239 17.38 3.85 8.81
N LEU A 240 18.62 4.30 8.93
CA LEU A 240 19.78 3.73 8.24
C LEU A 240 20.65 2.81 9.10
N GLU A 241 20.39 2.67 10.40
CA GLU A 241 21.17 1.75 11.27
C GLU A 241 20.98 0.29 10.82
N ASP A 242 19.74 -0.07 10.45
CA ASP A 242 19.36 -1.37 9.88
C ASP A 242 18.84 -1.21 8.43
N GLY A 243 19.32 -0.18 7.71
CA GLY A 243 18.79 0.30 6.42
C GLY A 243 18.41 -0.82 5.44
N PRO A 244 17.43 -0.57 4.54
CA PRO A 244 16.67 -1.69 3.98
C PRO A 244 17.58 -2.55 3.13
N VAL A 245 17.36 -3.86 3.22
CA VAL A 245 18.18 -4.81 2.48
C VAL A 245 17.96 -4.53 1.00
N TRP A 246 18.99 -4.04 0.32
CA TRP A 246 18.91 -3.63 -1.09
C TRP A 246 19.13 -4.81 -2.03
N TYR A 247 19.94 -5.76 -1.57
CA TYR A 247 20.31 -6.99 -2.23
C TYR A 247 20.59 -8.04 -1.15
N ASP A 248 20.35 -9.29 -1.47
CA ASP A 248 20.85 -10.43 -0.70
C ASP A 248 22.21 -10.84 -1.29
N GLU A 249 23.19 -11.25 -0.47
CA GLU A 249 24.47 -11.75 -0.98
C GLU A 249 24.26 -12.98 -1.88
N GLU A 250 23.28 -13.83 -1.58
CA GLU A 250 22.88 -14.96 -2.43
C GLU A 250 22.31 -14.50 -3.79
N SER A 251 21.75 -13.29 -3.87
CA SER A 251 21.19 -12.73 -5.11
C SER A 251 22.24 -12.11 -6.04
N LEU A 252 23.50 -11.97 -5.58
CA LEU A 252 24.61 -11.45 -6.38
C LEU A 252 25.35 -12.53 -7.18
N GLY A 253 25.05 -13.82 -6.97
CA GLY A 253 25.65 -14.93 -7.73
C GLY A 253 27.18 -15.03 -7.57
N VAL A 254 27.71 -14.69 -6.39
CA VAL A 254 29.14 -14.79 -6.03
C VAL A 254 29.40 -16.09 -5.29
#